data_AF-A0A7I8BXA1-F1
#
_entry.id   AF-A0A7I8BXA1-F1
#
_cell.length_a   1.000
_cell.length_b   1.000
_cell.length_c   1.000
_cell.angle_alpha   90.00
_cell.angle_beta   90.00
_cell.angle_gamma   90.00
#
_symmetry.space_group_name_H-M   'P 1'
#
loop_
_entity.id
_entity.type
_entity.pdbx_description
1 polymer ?
#
loop_
_entity_poly.entity_id
_entity_poly.type
_entity_poly.pdbx_seq_one_letter_code
_entity_poly.pdbx_strand_id
1 'polypeptide(L)'
;MASFPDAPDLSAAEPCSNLALIKDYPNLWRPPADGNVALVGDALMSIDPLWGVGCGFAFQTTEWLVDEVAPVLRDGHPVAPALRSYAKRVSRELNGHRFLILDYARRKGFNAVERLSFSAAAKDAAASRHLHAFGARLIGPARFLSPGALLRAARVDFRRPSAESAQPGAPV
;
A
#
# COMPACT_ATOMS: atom_id res chain seq x y z
N MET A 1 24.15 -0.42 1.38
CA MET A 1 23.79 0.84 0.69
C MET A 1 24.98 1.41 -0.08
N ALA A 2 26.19 1.49 0.49
CA ALA A 2 27.39 2.03 -0.17
C ALA A 2 27.81 1.35 -1.50
N SER A 3 27.30 0.16 -1.83
CA SER A 3 27.59 -0.56 -3.08
C SER A 3 26.65 -0.23 -4.25
N PHE A 4 25.64 0.62 -4.04
CA PHE A 4 24.74 1.05 -5.11
C PHE A 4 25.28 2.33 -5.76
N PRO A 5 25.34 2.42 -7.11
CA PRO A 5 25.94 3.55 -7.82
C PRO A 5 25.40 4.92 -7.42
N ASP A 6 24.11 4.99 -7.08
CA ASP A 6 23.37 6.23 -6.81
C ASP A 6 22.78 6.29 -5.39
N ALA A 7 23.23 5.44 -4.46
CA ALA A 7 22.74 5.51 -3.09
C ALA A 7 23.34 6.74 -2.37
N PRO A 8 22.53 7.47 -1.58
CA PRO A 8 23.06 8.55 -0.76
C PRO A 8 24.09 8.01 0.23
N ASP A 9 25.23 8.70 0.35
CA ASP A 9 26.21 8.42 1.39
C ASP A 9 25.70 8.98 2.72
N LEU A 10 25.36 8.08 3.63
CA LEU A 10 24.88 8.42 4.98
C LEU A 10 25.99 8.33 6.03
N SER A 11 27.25 8.06 5.65
CA SER A 11 28.37 7.86 6.59
C SER A 11 28.71 9.11 7.40
N ALA A 12 28.46 10.29 6.82
CA ALA A 12 28.66 11.60 7.45
C ALA A 12 27.32 12.29 7.80
N ALA A 13 26.20 11.57 7.82
CA ALA A 13 24.91 12.16 8.15
C ALA A 13 24.81 12.47 9.65
N GLU A 14 24.37 13.69 9.98
CA GLU A 14 24.13 14.13 11.36
C GLU A 14 22.62 14.16 11.66
N PRO A 15 22.17 13.71 12.86
CA PRO A 15 20.76 13.82 13.24
C PRO A 15 20.32 15.28 13.40
N CYS A 16 19.29 15.70 12.67
CA CYS A 16 18.72 17.06 12.79
C CYS A 16 17.77 17.23 13.98
N SER A 17 17.31 16.13 14.60
CA SER A 17 16.38 16.16 15.74
C SER A 17 16.48 14.88 16.58
N ASN A 18 15.80 14.90 17.73
CA ASN A 18 15.61 13.69 18.53
C ASN A 18 14.81 12.63 17.76
N LEU A 19 15.09 11.37 18.07
CA LEU A 19 14.37 10.23 17.51
C LEU A 19 12.96 10.16 18.09
N ALA A 20 11.95 10.24 17.22
CA ALA A 20 10.56 9.99 17.56
C ALA A 20 10.21 8.54 17.23
N LEU A 21 9.85 7.76 18.26
CA LEU A 21 9.49 6.36 18.11
C LEU A 21 8.02 6.13 18.41
N ILE A 22 7.39 5.27 17.61
CA ILE A 22 6.07 4.71 17.92
C ILE A 22 6.28 3.25 18.28
N LYS A 23 5.99 2.90 19.54
CA LYS A 23 6.23 1.54 20.07
C LYS A 23 5.21 0.53 19.57
N ASP A 24 3.97 0.97 19.41
CA ASP A 24 2.86 0.12 18.97
C ASP A 24 2.05 0.88 17.91
N TYR A 25 2.01 0.34 16.70
CA TYR A 25 1.27 0.91 15.58
C TYR A 25 0.31 -0.16 15.05
N PRO A 26 -0.87 -0.32 15.67
CA PRO A 26 -1.78 -1.39 15.31
C PRO A 26 -2.42 -1.13 13.95
N ASN A 27 -2.57 -2.21 13.18
CA ASN A 27 -3.41 -2.21 11.98
C ASN A 27 -4.89 -2.24 12.39
N LEU A 28 -5.52 -1.07 12.45
CA LEU A 28 -6.93 -0.87 12.81
C LEU A 28 -7.77 -0.51 11.59
N TRP A 29 -8.97 -1.11 11.54
CA TRP A 29 -9.99 -0.80 10.55
C TRP A 29 -11.32 -0.57 11.24
N ARG A 30 -11.95 0.57 11.00
CA ARG A 30 -13.26 0.93 11.58
C ARG A 30 -14.35 0.92 10.51
N PRO A 31 -15.64 0.76 10.89
CA PRO A 31 -16.75 0.97 9.96
C PRO A 31 -16.67 2.38 9.37
N PRO A 32 -16.80 2.56 8.03
CA PRO A 32 -16.67 3.88 7.42
C PRO A 32 -17.75 4.88 7.83
N ALA A 33 -18.93 4.38 8.17
CA ALA A 33 -20.00 5.18 8.73
C ALA A 33 -20.77 4.37 9.77
N ASP A 34 -21.22 5.07 10.81
CA ASP A 34 -22.15 4.56 11.80
C ASP A 34 -23.16 5.65 12.16
N GLY A 35 -24.44 5.36 11.95
CA GLY A 35 -25.52 6.35 12.04
C GLY A 35 -25.27 7.59 11.15
N ASN A 36 -25.10 8.74 11.80
CA ASN A 36 -24.84 10.03 11.16
C ASN A 36 -23.37 10.47 11.23
N VAL A 37 -22.47 9.58 11.65
CA VAL A 37 -21.04 9.84 11.76
C VAL A 37 -20.30 9.11 10.63
N ALA A 38 -19.44 9.84 9.93
CA ALA A 38 -18.53 9.29 8.93
C ALA A 38 -17.08 9.38 9.43
N LEU A 39 -16.29 8.35 9.14
CA LEU A 39 -14.86 8.32 9.43
C LEU A 39 -14.07 8.40 8.12
N VAL A 40 -12.97 9.17 8.12
CA VAL A 40 -12.03 9.34 7.00
C VAL A 40 -10.60 9.26 7.51
N GLY A 41 -9.63 8.99 6.63
CA GLY A 41 -8.20 8.94 6.97
C GLY A 41 -7.89 8.09 8.20
N ASP A 42 -7.08 8.62 9.11
CA ASP A 42 -6.62 7.88 10.31
C ASP A 42 -7.76 7.55 11.29
N ALA A 43 -8.83 8.35 11.28
CA ALA A 43 -10.03 8.04 12.05
C ALA A 43 -10.73 6.80 11.49
N LEU A 44 -10.68 6.58 10.18
CA LEU A 44 -11.20 5.37 9.54
C LEU A 44 -10.26 4.17 9.70
N MET A 45 -8.97 4.35 9.42
CA MET A 45 -7.99 3.28 9.39
C MET A 45 -6.62 3.76 9.83
N SER A 46 -5.93 2.97 10.64
CA SER A 46 -4.52 3.16 10.99
C SER A 46 -3.80 1.89 10.56
N ILE A 47 -2.86 1.97 9.63
CA ILE A 47 -2.31 0.79 8.95
C ILE A 47 -0.80 0.92 8.73
N ASP A 48 -0.13 -0.22 8.59
CA ASP A 48 1.31 -0.30 8.36
C ASP A 48 1.78 0.71 7.28
N PRO A 49 2.68 1.64 7.64
CA PRO A 49 3.10 2.72 6.76
C PRO A 49 4.07 2.27 5.67
N LEU A 50 4.48 1.00 5.62
CA LEU A 50 5.47 0.47 4.68
C LEU A 50 5.20 0.87 3.22
N TRP A 51 3.93 0.87 2.81
CA TRP A 51 3.55 1.21 1.44
C TRP A 51 3.42 2.72 1.18
N GLY A 52 3.52 3.57 2.20
CA GLY A 52 3.45 5.02 2.06
C GLY A 52 2.08 5.55 1.62
N VAL A 53 1.00 4.79 1.85
CA VAL A 53 -0.33 5.08 1.27
C VAL A 53 -1.27 5.88 2.15
N GLY A 54 -0.89 6.16 3.41
CA GLY A 54 -1.78 6.75 4.43
C GLY A 54 -2.41 8.09 4.00
N CYS A 55 -1.58 9.05 3.56
CA CYS A 55 -2.08 10.34 3.07
C CYS A 55 -3.00 10.17 1.84
N GLY A 56 -2.67 9.25 0.93
CA GLY A 56 -3.50 8.95 -0.23
C GLY A 56 -4.86 8.38 0.15
N PHE A 57 -4.94 7.51 1.17
CA PHE A 57 -6.22 7.03 1.70
C PHE A 57 -7.00 8.13 2.41
N ALA A 58 -6.34 9.02 3.14
CA ALA A 58 -6.99 10.15 3.79
C ALA A 58 -7.70 11.04 2.77
N PHE A 59 -6.99 11.51 1.74
CA PHE A 59 -7.59 12.35 0.70
C PHE A 59 -8.72 11.64 -0.05
N GLN A 60 -8.50 10.38 -0.44
CA GLN A 60 -9.47 9.66 -1.26
C GLN A 60 -10.75 9.29 -0.48
N THR A 61 -10.63 8.96 0.80
CA THR A 61 -11.82 8.70 1.64
C THR A 61 -12.61 9.98 1.90
N THR A 62 -11.93 11.13 2.05
CA THR A 62 -12.58 12.44 2.09
C THR A 62 -13.28 12.79 0.78
N GLU A 63 -12.63 12.60 -0.37
CA GLU A 63 -13.22 12.80 -1.70
C GLU A 63 -14.52 12.00 -1.86
N TRP A 64 -14.47 10.70 -1.56
CA TRP A 64 -15.65 9.83 -1.67
C TRP A 64 -16.77 10.20 -0.71
N LEU A 65 -16.44 10.68 0.50
CA LEU A 65 -17.45 11.18 1.43
C LEU A 65 -18.16 12.41 0.86
N VAL A 66 -17.39 13.36 0.31
CA VAL A 66 -17.93 14.59 -0.30
C VAL A 66 -18.79 14.26 -1.52
N ASP A 67 -18.36 13.36 -2.39
CA ASP A 67 -19.13 12.90 -3.57
C ASP A 67 -20.54 12.42 -3.19
N GLU A 68 -20.65 11.64 -2.12
CA GLU A 68 -21.92 11.03 -1.71
C GLU A 68 -22.79 12.02 -0.90
N VAL A 69 -22.17 12.84 -0.05
CA VAL A 69 -22.89 13.67 0.93
C VAL A 69 -23.23 15.08 0.40
N ALA A 70 -22.40 15.66 -0.47
CA ALA A 70 -22.63 17.02 -0.95
C ALA A 70 -23.97 17.18 -1.71
N PRO A 71 -24.41 16.26 -2.59
CA PRO A 71 -25.71 16.38 -3.25
C PRO A 71 -26.87 16.37 -2.27
N VAL A 72 -26.90 15.40 -1.34
CA VAL A 72 -28.00 15.26 -0.38
C VAL A 72 -28.08 16.44 0.59
N LEU A 73 -26.94 17.04 0.96
CA LEU A 73 -26.93 18.24 1.81
C LEU A 73 -27.50 19.47 1.08
N ARG A 74 -27.19 19.64 -0.21
CA ARG A 74 -27.70 20.77 -1.01
C ARG A 74 -29.22 20.68 -1.19
N ASP A 75 -29.73 19.47 -1.36
CA ASP A 75 -31.16 19.21 -1.60
C ASP A 75 -31.97 19.08 -0.29
N GLY A 76 -31.33 19.21 0.87
CA GLY A 76 -31.99 19.08 2.18
C GLY A 76 -32.48 17.66 2.49
N HIS A 77 -31.87 16.65 1.87
CA HIS A 77 -32.23 15.25 2.06
C HIS A 77 -31.51 14.60 3.25
N PRO A 78 -32.06 13.52 3.84
CA PRO A 78 -31.39 12.77 4.89
C PRO A 78 -30.02 12.24 4.43
N VAL A 79 -29.01 12.38 5.29
CA VAL A 79 -27.61 12.01 5.00
C VAL A 79 -27.34 10.51 5.18
N ALA A 80 -28.14 9.82 5.99
CA ALA A 80 -27.92 8.39 6.30
C ALA A 80 -27.84 7.46 5.07
N PRO A 81 -28.68 7.60 4.02
CA PRO A 81 -28.51 6.84 2.77
C PRO A 81 -27.18 7.11 2.06
N ALA A 82 -26.75 8.37 1.97
CA ALA A 82 -25.48 8.75 1.36
C ALA A 82 -24.28 8.15 2.13
N LEU A 83 -24.33 8.16 3.47
CA LEU A 83 -23.28 7.53 4.30
C LEU A 83 -23.20 6.02 4.09
N ARG A 84 -24.32 5.34 3.83
CA ARG A 84 -24.30 3.91 3.46
C ARG A 84 -23.66 3.70 2.08
N SER A 85 -23.90 4.59 1.12
CA SER A 85 -23.24 4.53 -0.19
C SER A 85 -21.73 4.76 -0.07
N TYR A 86 -21.32 5.77 0.71
CA TYR A 86 -19.92 6.01 1.07
C TYR A 86 -19.27 4.77 1.69
N ALA A 87 -19.90 4.16 2.70
CA ALA A 87 -19.35 2.97 3.36
C ALA A 87 -19.21 1.76 2.41
N LYS A 88 -20.15 1.58 1.48
CA LYS A 88 -20.06 0.56 0.43
C LYS A 88 -18.91 0.84 -0.53
N ARG A 89 -18.73 2.09 -0.96
CA ARG A 89 -17.63 2.51 -1.83
C ARG A 89 -16.28 2.26 -1.17
N VAL A 90 -16.09 2.74 0.06
CA VAL A 90 -14.85 2.49 0.83
C VAL A 90 -14.53 1.01 0.93
N SER A 91 -15.53 0.18 1.29
CA SER A 91 -15.33 -1.27 1.41
C SER A 91 -14.95 -1.90 0.07
N ARG A 92 -15.64 -1.54 -1.02
CA ARG A 92 -15.37 -2.08 -2.36
C ARG A 92 -13.96 -1.74 -2.83
N GLU A 93 -13.53 -0.49 -2.69
CA GLU A 93 -12.25 -0.02 -3.24
C GLU A 93 -11.05 -0.42 -2.36
N LEU A 94 -11.22 -0.51 -1.03
CA LEU A 94 -10.10 -0.67 -0.10
C LEU A 94 -9.98 -2.06 0.53
N ASN A 95 -10.99 -2.93 0.46
CA ASN A 95 -10.89 -4.27 1.06
C ASN A 95 -9.72 -5.10 0.51
N GLY A 96 -9.42 -5.01 -0.79
CA GLY A 96 -8.27 -5.69 -1.39
C GLY A 96 -6.93 -5.18 -0.84
N HIS A 97 -6.80 -3.86 -0.69
CA HIS A 97 -5.62 -3.23 -0.10
C HIS A 97 -5.47 -3.60 1.38
N ARG A 98 -6.58 -3.58 2.14
CA ARG A 98 -6.62 -4.02 3.54
C ARG A 98 -6.11 -5.45 3.68
N PHE A 99 -6.58 -6.37 2.84
CA PHE A 99 -6.12 -7.76 2.86
C PHE A 99 -4.60 -7.85 2.67
N LEU A 100 -4.07 -7.19 1.63
CA LEU A 100 -2.65 -7.20 1.32
C LEU A 100 -1.79 -6.63 2.44
N ILE A 101 -2.18 -5.48 3.01
CA ILE A 101 -1.43 -4.81 4.07
C ILE A 101 -1.40 -5.67 5.34
N LEU A 102 -2.56 -6.23 5.74
CA LEU A 102 -2.63 -7.10 6.90
C LEU A 102 -1.84 -8.39 6.72
N ASP A 103 -1.90 -8.99 5.53
CA ASP A 103 -1.18 -10.22 5.22
C ASP A 103 0.34 -9.98 5.21
N TYR A 104 0.79 -8.88 4.62
CA TYR A 104 2.20 -8.49 4.62
C TYR A 104 2.71 -8.21 6.04
N ALA A 105 1.98 -7.42 6.84
CA ALA A 105 2.38 -7.04 8.20
C ALA A 105 2.45 -8.24 9.18
N ARG A 106 1.75 -9.35 8.88
CA ARG A 106 1.76 -10.56 9.73
C ARG A 106 2.91 -11.51 9.44
N ARG A 107 3.52 -11.42 8.25
CA ARG A 107 4.50 -12.40 7.76
C ARG A 107 5.92 -11.93 8.04
N LYS A 108 6.80 -12.88 8.40
CA LYS A 108 8.24 -12.60 8.62
C LYS A 108 9.01 -12.39 7.32
N GLY A 109 8.51 -12.94 6.21
CA GLY A 109 9.14 -12.84 4.91
C GLY A 109 8.15 -12.89 3.75
N PHE A 110 8.68 -12.69 2.55
CA PHE A 110 7.89 -12.65 1.32
C PHE A 110 7.35 -14.02 0.93
N ASN A 111 6.09 -14.04 0.48
CA ASN A 111 5.54 -15.20 -0.20
C ASN A 111 6.19 -15.38 -1.58
N ALA A 112 5.92 -16.51 -2.25
CA ALA A 112 6.54 -16.82 -3.54
C ALA A 112 6.27 -15.77 -4.62
N VAL A 113 5.06 -15.19 -4.64
CA VAL A 113 4.66 -14.19 -5.63
C VAL A 113 5.33 -12.85 -5.38
N GLU A 114 5.37 -12.41 -4.13
CA GLU A 114 6.08 -11.19 -3.70
C GLU A 114 7.58 -11.31 -3.99
N ARG A 115 8.19 -12.43 -3.61
CA ARG A 115 9.60 -12.71 -3.87
C ARG A 115 9.91 -12.68 -5.36
N LEU A 116 9.08 -13.33 -6.17
CA LEU A 116 9.21 -13.33 -7.62
C LEU A 116 9.07 -11.91 -8.20
N SER A 117 8.07 -11.16 -7.73
CA SER A 117 7.77 -9.80 -8.22
C SER A 117 8.90 -8.83 -7.88
N PHE A 118 9.38 -8.84 -6.63
CA PHE A 118 10.50 -8.01 -6.19
C PHE A 118 11.80 -8.40 -6.88
N SER A 119 12.08 -9.69 -7.02
CA SER A 119 13.26 -10.18 -7.73
C SER A 119 13.25 -9.76 -9.20
N ALA A 120 12.13 -9.92 -9.90
CA ALA A 120 12.00 -9.48 -11.28
C ALA A 120 12.10 -7.96 -11.42
N ALA A 121 11.51 -7.19 -10.50
CA ALA A 121 11.60 -5.73 -10.49
C ALA A 121 13.03 -5.20 -10.29
N ALA A 122 13.86 -5.90 -9.51
CA ALA A 122 15.28 -5.57 -9.37
C ALA A 122 16.10 -5.82 -10.66
N LYS A 123 15.58 -6.63 -11.59
CA LYS A 123 16.31 -7.14 -12.77
C LYS A 123 15.83 -6.58 -14.10
N ASP A 124 14.60 -6.07 -14.17
CA ASP A 124 13.96 -5.59 -15.39
C ASP A 124 13.16 -4.30 -15.17
N ALA A 125 13.38 -3.30 -16.03
CA ALA A 125 12.76 -2.00 -15.91
C ALA A 125 11.23 -2.04 -16.12
N ALA A 126 10.71 -2.98 -16.92
CA ALA A 126 9.27 -3.07 -17.11
C ALA A 126 8.58 -3.76 -15.91
N ALA A 127 9.21 -4.76 -15.31
CA ALA A 127 8.78 -5.34 -14.04
C ALA A 127 8.85 -4.31 -12.91
N SER A 128 9.91 -3.50 -12.86
CA SER A 128 10.04 -2.38 -11.92
C SER A 128 8.91 -1.36 -12.07
N ARG A 129 8.60 -0.92 -13.30
CA ARG A 129 7.46 -0.03 -13.57
C ARG A 129 6.11 -0.65 -13.19
N HIS A 130 5.93 -1.95 -13.41
CA HIS A 130 4.69 -2.65 -13.04
C HIS A 130 4.52 -2.73 -11.51
N LEU A 131 5.60 -3.03 -10.80
CA LEU A 131 5.63 -2.99 -9.33
C LEU A 131 5.39 -1.57 -8.81
N HIS A 132 6.02 -0.56 -9.41
CA HIS A 132 5.79 0.84 -9.06
C HIS A 132 4.33 1.23 -9.31
N ALA A 133 3.74 0.87 -10.44
CA ALA A 133 2.32 1.16 -10.71
C ALA A 133 1.39 0.55 -9.66
N PHE A 134 1.72 -0.64 -9.15
CA PHE A 134 0.99 -1.26 -8.06
C PHE A 134 1.22 -0.54 -6.72
N GLY A 135 2.48 -0.28 -6.34
CA GLY A 135 2.82 0.43 -5.09
C GLY A 135 2.30 1.87 -5.05
N ALA A 136 2.31 2.56 -6.19
CA ALA A 136 1.73 3.89 -6.39
C ALA A 136 0.20 3.85 -6.58
N ARG A 137 -0.42 2.67 -6.45
CA ARG A 137 -1.87 2.45 -6.52
C ARG A 137 -2.53 2.90 -7.83
N LEU A 138 -1.76 2.92 -8.93
CA LEU A 138 -2.24 3.19 -10.28
C LEU A 138 -2.93 1.96 -10.90
N ILE A 139 -2.67 0.77 -10.35
CA ILE A 139 -3.31 -0.49 -10.73
C ILE A 139 -3.77 -1.27 -9.49
N GLY A 140 -4.88 -1.99 -9.61
CA GLY A 140 -5.38 -2.86 -8.54
C GLY A 140 -4.71 -4.24 -8.51
N PRO A 141 -4.97 -5.04 -7.45
CA PRO A 141 -4.36 -6.36 -7.26
C PRO A 141 -4.57 -7.33 -8.43
N ALA A 142 -5.77 -7.32 -9.04
CA ALA A 142 -6.08 -8.19 -10.17
C ALA A 142 -5.20 -7.94 -11.40
N ARG A 143 -4.85 -6.67 -11.67
CA ARG A 143 -3.96 -6.31 -12.78
C ARG A 143 -2.51 -6.59 -12.42
N PHE A 144 -2.12 -6.34 -11.18
CA PHE A 144 -0.79 -6.65 -10.68
C PHE A 144 -0.48 -8.17 -10.80
N LEU A 145 -1.43 -9.01 -10.39
CA LEU A 145 -1.36 -10.48 -10.40
C LEU A 145 -1.85 -11.12 -11.70
N SER A 146 -1.96 -10.35 -12.79
CA SER A 146 -2.44 -10.89 -14.06
C SER A 146 -1.49 -11.99 -14.57
N PRO A 147 -2.01 -13.03 -15.26
CA PRO A 147 -1.17 -14.13 -15.76
C PRO A 147 0.01 -13.66 -16.62
N GLY A 148 -0.21 -12.63 -17.46
CA GLY A 148 0.86 -12.04 -18.27
C GLY A 148 1.96 -11.37 -17.46
N ALA A 149 1.61 -10.71 -16.34
CA ALA A 149 2.59 -10.11 -15.43
C ALA A 149 3.42 -11.19 -14.72
N LEU A 150 2.76 -12.25 -14.22
CA LEU A 150 3.43 -13.37 -13.56
C LEU A 150 4.37 -14.13 -14.50
N LEU A 151 3.92 -14.41 -15.73
CA LEU A 151 4.75 -15.06 -16.75
C LEU A 151 5.98 -14.21 -17.11
N ARG A 152 5.83 -12.89 -17.21
CA ARG A 152 6.97 -11.99 -17.43
C ARG A 152 7.93 -12.04 -16.24
N ALA A 153 7.43 -11.94 -15.02
CA ALA A 153 8.26 -11.96 -13.82
C ALA A 153 9.07 -13.27 -13.74
N ALA A 154 8.42 -14.42 -13.95
CA ALA A 154 9.08 -15.72 -14.04
C ALA A 154 10.16 -15.74 -15.13
N ARG A 155 9.84 -15.27 -16.34
CA ARG A 155 10.81 -15.23 -17.46
C ARG A 155 12.03 -14.36 -17.16
N VAL A 156 11.85 -13.22 -16.50
CA VAL A 156 12.96 -12.34 -16.09
C VAL A 156 13.83 -13.05 -15.05
N ASP A 157 13.20 -13.66 -14.05
CA ASP A 157 13.88 -14.30 -12.94
C ASP A 157 14.70 -15.52 -13.38
N PHE A 158 14.14 -16.35 -14.26
CA PHE A 158 14.85 -17.49 -14.86
C PHE A 158 16.04 -17.07 -15.73
N ARG A 159 15.96 -15.93 -16.43
CA ARG A 159 17.03 -15.47 -17.35
C ARG A 159 18.19 -14.79 -16.64
N ARG A 160 17.96 -14.28 -15.43
CA ARG A 160 18.95 -13.58 -14.62
C ARG A 160 18.83 -14.10 -13.19
N PRO A 161 19.46 -15.24 -12.86
CA PRO A 161 19.50 -15.71 -11.48
C PRO A 161 20.03 -14.59 -10.58
N SER A 162 19.48 -14.47 -9.38
CA SER A 162 19.96 -13.46 -8.44
C SER A 162 21.45 -13.70 -8.18
N ALA A 163 22.25 -12.63 -8.18
CA ALA A 163 23.60 -12.71 -7.65
C ALA A 163 23.53 -13.20 -6.20
N GLU A 164 24.54 -13.97 -5.78
CA GLU A 164 24.63 -14.48 -4.42
C GLU A 164 24.45 -13.33 -3.43
N SER A 165 23.62 -13.54 -2.41
CA SER A 165 23.31 -12.53 -1.41
C SER A 165 24.60 -11.94 -0.84
N ALA A 166 24.76 -10.62 -0.89
CA ALA A 166 25.86 -9.94 -0.20
C ALA A 166 25.83 -10.13 1.33
N GLN A 167 24.75 -10.72 1.88
CA GLN A 167 24.64 -11.10 3.28
C GLN A 167 24.13 -12.56 3.40
N PRO A 168 25.02 -13.55 3.50
CA PRO A 168 24.67 -14.97 3.59
C PRO A 168 23.91 -15.41 4.86
N GLY A 169 23.43 -14.49 5.70
CA GLY A 169 22.81 -14.80 7.00
C GLY A 169 21.79 -13.79 7.50
N ALA A 170 21.22 -12.96 6.61
CA ALA A 170 20.12 -12.09 7.00
C ALA A 170 18.90 -12.95 7.36
N PRO A 171 18.26 -12.76 8.54
CA PRO A 171 17.09 -13.53 8.93
C PRO A 171 15.96 -13.28 7.92
N VAL A 172 15.37 -14.36 7.41
CA VAL A 172 14.19 -14.38 6.53
C VAL A 172 12.92 -14.56 7.35
#